data_AF-A0A960D543-F1
#
_entry.id   AF-A0A960D543-F1
#
_cell.length_a   1.000
_cell.length_b   1.000
_cell.length_c   1.000
_cell.angle_alpha   90.00
_cell.angle_beta   90.00
_cell.angle_gamma   90.00
#
_symmetry.space_group_name_H-M   'P 1'
#
loop_
_entity.id
_entity.type
_entity.pdbx_description
1 polymer ?
#
loop_
_entity_poly.entity_id
_entity_poly.type
_entity_poly.pdbx_seq_one_letter_code
_entity_poly.pdbx_strand_id
1 'polypeptide(L)'
;MSLWVSLIVVSALWAWGVWQRRWIADDGLIVLRTVRNLLAGNGPVFNAGERVESNTSTLWTYLVYFGSVIGGPLRLEYVALALALTFSVAGLALVMLGTGRLYAPSLQGRRALMLPAGALVYIAIPPARDFATSGLEGGLVTA
;
A
#
# COMPACT_ATOMS: atom_id res chain seq x y z
N MET A 1 -11.58 -23.56 4.77
CA MET A 1 -10.16 -23.96 4.62
C MET A 1 -9.55 -23.40 3.34
N SER A 2 -10.19 -23.57 2.17
CA SER A 2 -9.71 -23.04 0.89
C SER A 2 -9.46 -21.53 0.86
N LEU A 3 -10.36 -20.71 1.42
CA LEU A 3 -10.17 -19.25 1.49
C LEU A 3 -8.87 -18.84 2.22
N TRP A 4 -8.60 -19.44 3.37
CA TRP A 4 -7.40 -19.12 4.17
C TRP A 4 -6.11 -19.50 3.43
N VAL A 5 -6.09 -20.66 2.77
CA VAL A 5 -4.94 -21.07 1.95
C VAL A 5 -4.76 -20.12 0.77
N SER A 6 -5.82 -19.80 0.04
CA SER A 6 -5.79 -18.83 -1.05
C SER A 6 -5.28 -17.46 -0.58
N LEU A 7 -5.78 -16.97 0.56
CA LEU A 7 -5.38 -15.69 1.13
C LEU A 7 -3.88 -15.67 1.44
N ILE A 8 -3.36 -16.69 2.12
CA ILE A 8 -1.94 -16.76 2.49
C ILE A 8 -1.06 -16.84 1.24
N VAL A 9 -1.39 -17.74 0.31
CA VAL A 9 -0.57 -17.97 -0.90
C VAL A 9 -0.57 -16.72 -1.79
N VAL A 10 -1.73 -16.14 -2.07
CA VAL A 10 -1.84 -14.98 -2.95
C VAL A 10 -1.21 -13.73 -2.32
N SER A 11 -1.38 -13.52 -1.01
CA SER A 11 -0.73 -12.40 -0.32
C SER A 11 0.79 -12.55 -0.30
N ALA A 12 1.31 -13.77 -0.12
CA ALA A 12 2.75 -14.02 -0.15
C ALA A 12 3.34 -13.80 -1.55
N LEU A 13 2.66 -14.28 -2.60
CA LEU A 13 3.05 -14.04 -3.99
C LEU A 13 3.02 -12.55 -4.33
N TRP A 14 2.02 -11.83 -3.83
CA TRP A 14 1.92 -10.38 -4.01
C TRP A 14 3.08 -9.65 -3.33
N ALA A 15 3.30 -9.90 -2.03
CA ALA A 15 4.40 -9.31 -1.28
C ALA A 15 5.75 -9.57 -1.96
N TRP A 16 5.98 -10.80 -2.43
CA TRP A 16 7.17 -11.16 -3.19
C TRP A 16 7.29 -10.37 -4.51
N GLY A 17 6.22 -10.34 -5.31
CA GLY A 17 6.21 -9.67 -6.61
C GLY A 17 6.46 -8.17 -6.51
N VAL A 18 5.86 -7.53 -5.50
CA VAL A 18 6.05 -6.12 -5.20
C VAL A 18 7.48 -5.86 -4.68
N TRP A 19 7.98 -6.71 -3.78
CA TRP A 19 9.33 -6.56 -3.22
C TRP A 19 10.43 -6.61 -4.30
N GLN A 20 10.27 -7.47 -5.30
CA GLN A 20 11.19 -7.59 -6.43
C GLN A 20 11.19 -6.36 -7.35
N ARG A 21 10.10 -5.58 -7.36
CA ARG A 21 9.90 -4.40 -8.21
C ARG A 21 9.93 -3.09 -7.42
N ARG A 22 10.43 -3.10 -6.19
CA ARG A 22 10.48 -1.90 -5.34
C ARG A 22 11.27 -0.78 -6.00
N TRP A 23 10.62 0.37 -6.17
CA TRP A 23 11.20 1.59 -6.69
C TRP A 23 10.40 2.78 -6.15
N ILE A 24 10.93 3.99 -6.26
CA ILE A 24 10.21 5.21 -5.89
C ILE A 24 10.05 6.08 -7.12
N ALA A 25 8.84 6.59 -7.34
CA ALA A 25 8.54 7.53 -8.39
C ALA A 25 9.02 8.94 -8.02
N ASP A 26 9.25 9.78 -9.03
CA ASP A 26 9.64 11.18 -8.83
C ASP A 26 8.60 11.93 -7.99
N ASP A 27 7.31 11.68 -8.22
CA ASP A 27 6.21 12.22 -7.40
C ASP A 27 6.26 11.73 -5.95
N GLY A 28 6.76 10.52 -5.71
CA GLY A 28 7.00 10.00 -4.36
C GLY A 28 8.07 10.81 -3.63
N LEU A 29 9.08 11.31 -4.32
CA LEU A 29 10.12 12.16 -3.74
C LEU A 29 9.58 13.54 -3.32
N ILE A 30 8.53 14.04 -4.00
CA ILE A 30 7.81 15.25 -3.59
C ILE A 30 7.20 15.05 -2.21
N VAL A 31 6.51 13.92 -1.98
CA VAL A 31 5.94 13.56 -0.67
C VAL A 31 7.04 13.50 0.39
N LEU A 32 8.17 12.83 0.11
CA LEU A 32 9.25 12.70 1.08
C LEU A 32 9.87 14.05 1.44
N ARG A 33 9.98 14.98 0.49
CA ARG A 33 10.45 16.35 0.76
C ARG A 33 9.47 17.10 1.65
N THR A 34 8.17 17.01 1.38
CA THR A 34 7.15 17.64 2.24
C THR A 34 7.19 17.07 3.66
N VAL A 35 7.32 15.74 3.80
CA VAL A 35 7.46 15.09 5.10
C VAL A 35 8.74 15.53 5.82
N ARG A 36 9.85 15.71 5.10
CA ARG A 36 11.10 16.25 5.67
C ARG A 36 10.90 17.67 6.22
N ASN A 37 10.17 18.52 5.51
CA ASN A 37 9.84 19.87 5.98
C ASN A 37 8.92 19.83 7.20
N LEU A 38 7.94 18.93 7.24
CA LEU A 38 7.12 18.69 8.43
C LEU A 38 7.95 18.29 9.64
N LEU A 39 8.86 17.33 9.48
CA LEU A 39 9.77 16.88 10.55
C LEU A 39 10.71 17.98 11.04
N ALA A 40 11.09 18.91 10.16
CA ALA A 40 11.91 20.08 10.50
C ALA A 40 11.11 21.24 11.12
N GLY A 41 9.79 21.12 11.25
CA GLY A 41 8.92 22.17 11.82
C GLY A 41 8.51 23.27 10.84
N ASN A 42 8.80 23.13 9.55
CA ASN A 42 8.45 24.12 8.52
C ASN A 42 7.00 24.03 8.03
N GLY A 43 6.26 23.00 8.46
CA GLY A 43 4.89 22.71 8.01
C GLY A 43 4.82 21.86 6.73
N PRO A 44 3.60 21.56 6.24
CA PRO A 44 3.34 20.68 5.09
C PRO A 44 3.60 21.39 3.75
N VAL A 45 4.81 21.90 3.56
CA VAL A 45 5.20 22.68 2.39
C VAL A 45 6.34 22.00 1.63
N PHE A 46 6.46 22.26 0.33
CA PHE A 46 7.58 21.76 -0.47
C PHE A 46 8.85 22.62 -0.31
N ASN A 47 8.69 23.95 -0.27
CA ASN A 47 9.76 24.91 0.02
C ASN A 47 9.45 25.65 1.32
N ALA A 48 10.43 25.73 2.22
CA ALA A 48 10.28 26.49 3.46
C ALA A 48 10.09 27.99 3.15
N GLY A 49 9.13 28.63 3.83
CA GLY A 49 8.77 30.03 3.59
C GLY A 49 7.71 30.26 2.52
N GLU A 50 7.47 29.28 1.64
CA GLU A 50 6.37 29.32 0.67
C GLU A 50 5.14 28.60 1.24
N ARG A 51 3.95 29.21 1.12
CA ARG A 51 2.68 28.59 1.56
C ARG A 51 2.00 27.87 0.39
N VAL A 52 2.70 26.90 -0.21
CA VAL A 52 2.20 26.10 -1.34
C VAL A 52 2.18 24.63 -0.94
N GLU A 53 1.01 24.01 -1.08
CA GLU A 53 0.81 22.58 -0.87
C GLU A 53 1.05 21.83 -2.19
N SER A 54 2.04 20.93 -2.19
CA SER A 54 2.40 20.13 -3.37
C SER A 54 1.92 18.68 -3.29
N ASN A 55 1.31 18.28 -2.18
CA ASN A 55 0.84 16.90 -2.01
C ASN A 55 -0.53 16.72 -2.64
N THR A 56 -0.74 15.57 -3.28
CA THR A 56 -2.04 15.15 -3.84
C THR A 56 -2.82 14.24 -2.89
N SER A 57 -2.17 13.70 -1.86
CA SER A 57 -2.78 12.81 -0.86
C SER A 57 -2.40 13.20 0.56
N THR A 58 -3.31 13.90 1.24
CA THR A 58 -3.11 14.39 2.62
C THR A 58 -2.92 13.24 3.60
N LEU A 59 -3.79 12.23 3.54
CA LEU A 59 -3.72 11.08 4.46
C LEU A 59 -2.40 10.31 4.30
N TRP A 60 -1.98 10.04 3.06
CA TRP A 60 -0.71 9.35 2.79
C TRP A 60 0.49 10.14 3.34
N THR A 61 0.53 11.45 3.08
CA THR A 61 1.61 12.33 3.57
C THR A 61 1.73 12.26 5.09
N TYR A 62 0.61 12.32 5.82
CA TYR A 62 0.63 12.24 7.29
C TYR A 62 0.96 10.83 7.81
N LEU A 63 0.54 9.77 7.12
CA LEU A 63 0.94 8.40 7.48
C LEU A 63 2.46 8.22 7.33
N VAL A 64 3.06 8.72 6.25
CA VAL A 64 4.52 8.70 6.07
C VAL A 64 5.21 9.54 7.14
N TYR A 65 4.66 10.71 7.48
CA TYR A 65 5.17 11.53 8.58
C TYR A 65 5.14 10.79 9.93
N PHE A 66 3.99 10.26 10.36
CA PHE A 66 3.89 9.54 11.63
C PHE A 66 4.77 8.28 11.64
N GLY A 67 4.81 7.54 10.52
CA GLY A 67 5.72 6.41 10.35
C GLY A 67 7.18 6.81 10.50
N SER A 68 7.55 8.02 10.06
CA SER A 68 8.92 8.54 10.18
C SER A 68 9.24 9.02 11.58
N VAL A 69 8.27 9.61 12.29
CA VAL A 69 8.41 9.94 13.72
C VAL A 69 8.66 8.68 14.55
N ILE A 70 7.89 7.60 14.30
CA ILE A 70 8.03 6.31 14.99
C ILE A 70 9.34 5.61 14.57
N GLY A 71 9.67 5.66 13.27
CA GLY A 71 10.86 5.04 12.69
C GLY A 71 12.18 5.74 13.06
N GLY A 72 12.13 6.93 13.64
CA GLY A 72 13.29 7.67 14.15
C GLY A 72 14.38 7.88 13.09
N PRO A 73 15.53 7.18 13.19
CA PRO A 73 16.66 7.35 12.27
C PRO A 73 16.47 6.67 10.90
N LEU A 74 15.38 5.95 10.67
CA LEU A 74 15.12 5.29 9.39
C LEU A 74 14.98 6.32 8.26
N ARG A 75 15.53 6.00 7.09
CA ARG A 75 15.38 6.83 5.90
C ARG A 75 13.90 6.86 5.49
N LEU A 76 13.44 8.05 5.11
CA LEU A 76 12.08 8.33 4.64
C LEU A 76 11.63 7.36 3.53
N GLU A 77 12.53 7.04 2.59
CA GLU A 77 12.24 6.11 1.50
C GLU A 77 11.86 4.71 2.01
N TYR A 78 12.49 4.23 3.08
CA TYR A 78 12.20 2.92 3.65
C TYR A 78 10.90 2.92 4.46
N VAL A 79 10.58 4.03 5.13
CA VAL A 79 9.29 4.20 5.80
C VAL A 79 8.15 4.15 4.78
N ALA A 80 8.25 4.94 3.70
CA ALA A 80 7.26 4.96 2.63
C ALA A 80 7.13 3.58 1.95
N LEU A 81 8.25 2.91 1.67
CA LEU A 81 8.26 1.55 1.12
C LEU A 81 7.54 0.56 2.02
N ALA A 82 7.84 0.56 3.33
CA ALA A 82 7.24 -0.35 4.29
C ALA A 82 5.74 -0.13 4.44
N LEU A 83 5.30 1.13 4.52
CA LEU A 83 3.88 1.48 4.57
C LEU A 83 3.15 1.07 3.29
N ALA A 84 3.71 1.38 2.12
CA ALA A 84 3.09 1.09 0.83
C ALA A 84 2.92 -0.43 0.63
N LEU A 85 3.97 -1.21 0.94
CA LEU A 85 3.93 -2.66 0.89
C LEU A 85 2.89 -3.23 1.89
N THR A 86 2.88 -2.72 3.11
CA THR A 86 1.97 -3.20 4.17
C THR A 86 0.52 -2.95 3.78
N PHE A 87 0.18 -1.74 3.38
CA PHE A 87 -1.18 -1.42 2.95
C PHE A 87 -1.57 -2.18 1.68
N SER A 88 -0.66 -2.34 0.71
CA SER A 88 -0.95 -3.08 -0.51
C SER A 88 -1.28 -4.56 -0.24
N VAL A 89 -0.52 -5.20 0.65
CA VAL A 89 -0.79 -6.60 1.06
C VAL A 89 -2.08 -6.68 1.90
N ALA A 90 -2.29 -5.74 2.82
CA ALA A 90 -3.50 -5.69 3.63
C ALA A 90 -4.75 -5.51 2.76
N GLY A 91 -4.69 -4.62 1.77
CA GLY A 91 -5.80 -4.36 0.86
C GLY A 91 -6.18 -5.57 0.02
N LEU A 92 -5.18 -6.27 -0.53
CA LEU A 92 -5.43 -7.53 -1.24
C LEU A 92 -6.11 -8.57 -0.32
N ALA A 93 -5.62 -8.72 0.91
CA ALA A 93 -6.21 -9.62 1.88
C ALA A 93 -7.65 -9.22 2.24
N LEU A 94 -7.92 -7.92 2.44
CA LEU A 94 -9.26 -7.39 2.73
C LEU A 94 -10.22 -7.60 1.56
N VAL A 95 -9.79 -7.40 0.32
CA VAL A 95 -10.59 -7.70 -0.88
C VAL A 95 -10.97 -9.18 -0.93
N MET A 96 -10.01 -10.09 -0.65
CA MET A 96 -10.28 -11.53 -0.63
C MET A 96 -11.24 -11.92 0.51
N LEU A 97 -11.05 -11.37 1.72
CA LEU A 97 -11.93 -11.61 2.87
C LEU A 97 -13.34 -11.04 2.63
N GLY A 98 -13.43 -9.82 2.07
CA GLY A 98 -14.68 -9.16 1.71
C GLY A 98 -15.45 -9.96 0.67
N THR A 99 -14.77 -10.48 -0.35
CA THR A 99 -15.35 -11.39 -1.35
C THR A 99 -15.87 -12.66 -0.68
N GLY A 100 -15.09 -13.24 0.25
CA GLY A 100 -15.49 -14.42 1.00
C GLY A 100 -16.76 -14.18 1.82
N ARG A 101 -16.85 -13.03 2.48
CA ARG A 101 -18.02 -12.61 3.25
C ARG A 101 -19.25 -12.36 2.37
N LEU A 102 -19.08 -11.75 1.20
CA LEU A 102 -20.17 -11.47 0.27
C LEU A 102 -20.84 -12.74 -0.25
N TYR A 103 -20.05 -13.77 -0.58
CA TYR A 103 -20.57 -15.03 -1.09
C TYR A 103 -20.87 -16.08 -0.01
N ALA A 104 -20.50 -15.85 1.26
CA ALA A 104 -20.74 -16.81 2.33
C ALA A 104 -22.23 -17.26 2.48
N PRO A 105 -23.24 -16.37 2.40
CA PRO A 105 -24.64 -16.77 2.55
C PRO A 105 -25.14 -17.69 1.42
N SER A 106 -24.70 -17.47 0.17
CA SER A 106 -25.14 -18.25 -0.99
C SER A 106 -24.48 -19.63 -1.09
N LEU A 107 -23.48 -19.89 -0.24
CA LEU A 107 -22.70 -21.12 -0.20
C LEU A 107 -23.03 -22.00 1.02
N GLN A 108 -23.97 -21.60 1.87
CA GLN A 108 -24.42 -22.42 3.01
C GLN A 108 -24.95 -23.79 2.54
N GLY A 109 -24.43 -24.86 3.13
CA GLY A 109 -24.78 -26.25 2.77
C GLY A 109 -24.11 -26.78 1.50
N ARG A 110 -23.30 -25.98 0.79
CA ARG A 110 -22.56 -26.41 -0.42
C ARG A 110 -21.05 -26.44 -0.13
N ARG A 111 -20.37 -27.50 -0.59
CA ARG A 111 -18.90 -27.51 -0.65
C ARG A 111 -18.47 -26.62 -1.81
N ALA A 112 -18.03 -25.40 -1.50
CA ALA A 112 -17.56 -24.44 -2.48
C ALA A 112 -16.04 -24.26 -2.40
N LEU A 113 -15.37 -24.36 -3.54
CA LEU A 113 -13.96 -24.00 -3.66
C LEU A 113 -13.87 -22.53 -4.06
N MET A 114 -13.26 -21.70 -3.20
CA MET A 114 -13.07 -20.30 -3.50
C MET A 114 -11.76 -20.13 -4.27
N LEU A 115 -11.89 -19.96 -5.59
CA LEU A 115 -10.75 -19.72 -6.48
C LEU A 115 -10.45 -18.22 -6.51
N PRO A 116 -9.23 -17.78 -6.16
CA PRO A 116 -8.87 -16.36 -6.11
C PRO A 116 -8.54 -15.80 -7.50
N ALA A 117 -9.34 -16.14 -8.53
CA ALA A 117 -9.02 -15.83 -9.93
C ALA A 117 -8.82 -14.32 -10.15
N GLY A 118 -9.71 -13.48 -9.62
CA GLY A 118 -9.56 -12.02 -9.72
C GLY A 118 -8.30 -11.48 -9.05
N ALA A 119 -7.96 -12.00 -7.86
CA ALA A 119 -6.74 -11.61 -7.16
C ALA A 119 -5.49 -12.07 -7.92
N LEU A 120 -5.48 -13.29 -8.48
CA LEU A 120 -4.39 -13.80 -9.32
C LEU A 120 -4.18 -12.94 -10.56
N VAL A 121 -5.26 -12.51 -11.22
CA VAL A 121 -5.18 -11.58 -12.36
C VAL A 121 -4.58 -10.25 -11.93
N TYR A 122 -5.07 -9.66 -10.84
CA TYR A 122 -4.55 -8.39 -10.33
C TYR A 122 -3.05 -8.44 -10.04
N ILE A 123 -2.58 -9.44 -9.28
CA ILE A 123 -1.16 -9.55 -8.91
C ILE A 123 -0.25 -9.86 -10.10
N ALA A 124 -0.81 -10.41 -11.19
CA ALA A 124 -0.06 -10.69 -12.42
C ALA A 124 0.13 -9.46 -13.31
N ILE A 125 -0.66 -8.39 -13.13
CA ILE A 125 -0.56 -7.18 -13.95
C ILE A 125 0.72 -6.41 -13.59
N PRO A 126 1.62 -6.12 -14.54
CA PRO A 126 2.87 -5.40 -14.25
C PRO A 126 2.65 -4.02 -13.62
N PRO A 127 1.75 -3.15 -14.14
CA PRO A 127 1.42 -1.88 -13.49
C PRO A 127 1.02 -2.00 -12.03
N ALA A 128 0.25 -3.02 -11.66
CA ALA A 128 -0.15 -3.23 -10.27
C ALA A 128 1.10 -3.46 -9.39
N ARG A 129 2.01 -4.33 -9.83
CA ARG A 129 3.24 -4.65 -9.10
C ARG A 129 4.21 -3.47 -9.02
N ASP A 130 4.34 -2.74 -10.13
CA ASP A 130 5.27 -1.62 -10.24
C ASP A 130 4.82 -0.46 -9.36
N PHE A 131 3.54 -0.10 -9.37
CA PHE A 131 3.05 1.05 -8.60
C PHE A 131 2.70 0.76 -7.14
N ALA A 132 2.70 -0.51 -6.69
CA ALA A 132 2.39 -0.86 -5.32
C ALA A 132 3.38 -0.29 -4.28
N THR A 133 4.62 0.02 -4.68
CA THR A 133 5.65 0.60 -3.79
C THR A 133 6.27 1.89 -4.31
N SER A 134 5.64 2.57 -5.27
CA SER A 134 6.16 3.79 -5.93
C SER A 134 6.41 4.99 -5.00
N GLY A 135 6.19 4.87 -3.70
CA GLY A 135 6.25 5.96 -2.72
C GLY A 135 4.98 6.82 -2.68
N LEU A 136 3.98 6.48 -3.49
CA LEU A 136 2.66 7.11 -3.53
C LEU A 136 1.63 6.31 -2.72
N GLU A 137 0.42 6.84 -2.62
CA GLU A 137 -0.72 6.27 -1.92
C GLU A 137 -1.28 4.98 -2.54
N GLY A 138 -0.69 4.44 -3.60
CA GLY A 138 -1.22 3.28 -4.33
C GLY A 138 -1.52 2.09 -3.43
N GLY A 139 -0.62 1.75 -2.50
CA GLY A 139 -0.85 0.70 -1.52
C GLY A 139 -1.99 1.01 -0.54
N LEU A 140 -2.18 2.29 -0.18
CA LEU A 140 -3.28 2.74 0.67
C LEU A 140 -4.62 2.69 -0.06
N VAL A 141 -4.68 3.11 -1.33
CA VAL A 141 -5.90 3.09 -2.16
C VAL A 141 -6.40 1.66 -2.39
N THR A 142 -5.49 0.69 -2.44
CA THR A 142 -5.88 -0.72 -2.54
C THR A 142 -6.45 -1.30 -1.25
N ALA A 143 -6.30 -0.63 -0.11
CA ALA A 143 -6.70 -1.10 1.22
C ALA A 143 -8.05 -0.56 1.68
#